data_AF-A0A8S3HJG5-F1
#
_entry.id   AF-A0A8S3HJG5-F1
#
_cell.length_a   1.000
_cell.length_b   1.000
_cell.length_c   1.000
_cell.angle_alpha   90.00
_cell.angle_beta   90.00
_cell.angle_gamma   90.00
#
_symmetry.space_group_name_H-M   'P 1'
#
loop_
_entity.id
_entity.type
_entity.pdbx_description
1 polymer ?
#
loop_
_entity_poly.entity_id
_entity_poly.type
_entity_poly.pdbx_seq_one_letter_code
_entity_poly.pdbx_strand_id
1 'polypeptide(L)'
;SFNFIKKLTRRYWLLSLAPSTRRAYATGLRVFQQFLFFSSIKRLLHQCFDEQTIQHFISYCVGVLHIRSSSIRSYLAAIRYYCLMIGRTDPLRRSNGTWNFSVSTLLKTAEKFNSQSQHHRLPICSKLLSRISHKLNGSFFGIYWDSLLRASLCCAFYGFLRLGEFTVNKFNASRNLTLSDMHINRNSATFLLKRSKTDRCNYGVYIRYYRTNNCLCPINHLHTYIKHRSKLFGHLSSNSSPLFIMPTGR
;
A
#
# COMPACT_ATOMS: atom_id res chain seq x y z
N SER A 1 -21.23 -29.24 -16.59
CA SER A 1 -21.52 -27.79 -16.68
C SER A 1 -21.45 -27.04 -15.33
N PHE A 2 -22.19 -27.46 -14.29
CA PHE A 2 -22.29 -26.72 -13.00
C PHE A 2 -20.98 -26.59 -12.17
N ASN A 3 -20.10 -27.61 -12.19
CA ASN A 3 -18.79 -27.55 -11.51
C ASN A 3 -17.84 -26.50 -12.11
N PHE A 4 -17.95 -26.25 -13.41
CA PHE A 4 -17.18 -25.19 -14.09
C PHE A 4 -17.63 -23.81 -13.59
N ILE A 5 -18.94 -23.59 -13.49
CA ILE A 5 -19.51 -22.34 -12.95
C ILE A 5 -19.06 -22.10 -11.52
N LYS A 6 -19.09 -23.10 -10.63
CA LYS A 6 -18.58 -22.97 -9.25
C LYS A 6 -17.09 -22.57 -9.21
N LYS A 7 -16.26 -23.14 -10.09
CA LYS A 7 -14.83 -22.79 -10.19
C LYS A 7 -14.64 -21.36 -10.71
N LEU A 8 -15.44 -20.95 -11.69
CA LEU A 8 -15.45 -19.60 -12.25
C LEU A 8 -15.86 -18.56 -11.19
N THR A 9 -16.93 -18.82 -10.45
CA THR A 9 -17.40 -17.97 -9.35
C THR A 9 -16.30 -17.76 -8.31
N ARG A 10 -15.65 -18.84 -7.84
CA ARG A 10 -14.50 -18.74 -6.91
C ARG A 10 -13.37 -17.89 -7.48
N ARG A 11 -13.08 -18.01 -8.78
CA ARG A 11 -12.07 -17.19 -9.46
C ARG A 11 -12.47 -15.71 -9.47
N TYR A 12 -13.72 -15.37 -9.75
CA TYR A 12 -14.19 -13.99 -9.72
C TYR A 12 -14.16 -13.38 -8.32
N TRP A 13 -14.53 -14.15 -7.30
CA TRP A 13 -14.33 -13.73 -5.91
C TRP A 13 -12.85 -13.34 -5.70
N LEU A 14 -11.91 -14.24 -5.98
CA LEU A 14 -10.48 -13.94 -5.81
C LEU A 14 -9.99 -12.74 -6.63
N LEU A 15 -10.53 -12.53 -7.84
CA LEU A 15 -10.18 -11.38 -8.68
C LEU A 15 -10.78 -10.06 -8.19
N SER A 16 -11.88 -10.09 -7.43
CA SER A 16 -12.47 -8.88 -6.83
C SER A 16 -11.58 -8.22 -5.78
N LEU A 17 -10.63 -8.97 -5.22
CA LEU A 17 -9.65 -8.46 -4.26
C LEU A 17 -8.37 -7.98 -4.95
N ALA A 18 -7.87 -6.82 -4.53
CA ALA A 18 -6.55 -6.35 -4.90
C ALA A 18 -5.46 -7.37 -4.46
N PRO A 19 -4.34 -7.51 -5.19
CA PRO A 19 -3.28 -8.47 -4.84
C PRO A 19 -2.68 -8.29 -3.44
N SER A 20 -2.65 -7.06 -2.92
CA SER A 20 -2.24 -6.77 -1.53
C SER A 20 -3.27 -7.28 -0.52
N THR A 21 -4.57 -7.03 -0.76
CA THR A 21 -5.67 -7.53 0.09
C THR A 21 -5.72 -9.06 0.09
N ARG A 22 -5.52 -9.71 -1.06
CA ARG A 22 -5.41 -11.18 -1.12
C ARG A 22 -4.31 -11.73 -0.21
N ARG A 23 -3.13 -11.10 -0.22
CA ARG A 23 -2.01 -11.51 0.64
C ARG A 23 -2.35 -11.30 2.12
N ALA A 24 -2.91 -10.14 2.47
CA ALA A 24 -3.35 -9.86 3.84
C ALA A 24 -4.41 -10.87 4.33
N TYR A 25 -5.37 -11.22 3.47
CA TYR A 25 -6.40 -12.19 3.80
C TYR A 25 -5.84 -13.61 3.95
N ALA A 26 -4.91 -14.01 3.07
CA ALA A 26 -4.21 -15.28 3.20
C ALA A 26 -3.45 -15.39 4.53
N THR A 27 -2.77 -14.32 4.96
CA THR A 27 -2.13 -14.27 6.27
C THR A 27 -3.16 -14.41 7.41
N GLY A 28 -4.24 -13.64 7.37
CA GLY A 28 -5.28 -13.72 8.41
C GLY A 28 -5.92 -15.09 8.53
N LEU A 29 -6.19 -15.76 7.40
CA LEU A 29 -6.72 -17.12 7.40
C LEU A 29 -5.72 -18.15 7.93
N ARG A 30 -4.42 -18.01 7.62
CA ARG A 30 -3.38 -18.90 8.19
C ARG A 30 -3.29 -18.77 9.70
N VAL A 31 -3.32 -17.54 10.23
CA VAL A 31 -3.30 -17.30 11.67
C VAL A 31 -4.55 -17.87 12.34
N PHE A 32 -5.71 -17.74 11.70
CA PHE A 32 -6.95 -18.35 12.19
C PHE A 32 -6.87 -19.89 12.19
N GLN A 33 -6.33 -20.50 11.14
CA GLN A 33 -6.11 -21.95 11.09
C GLN A 33 -5.15 -22.45 12.17
N GLN A 34 -4.08 -21.69 12.45
CA GLN A 34 -3.16 -21.99 13.55
C GLN A 34 -3.89 -21.95 14.90
N PHE A 35 -4.68 -20.90 15.15
CA PHE A 35 -5.51 -20.80 16.35
C PHE A 35 -6.43 -22.02 16.52
N LEU A 36 -7.16 -22.42 15.47
CA LEU A 36 -8.04 -23.60 15.51
C LEU A 36 -7.28 -24.91 15.78
N PHE A 37 -6.05 -25.02 15.30
CA PHE A 37 -5.21 -26.18 15.58
C PHE A 37 -4.77 -26.23 17.05
N PHE A 38 -4.39 -25.09 17.64
CA PHE A 38 -3.95 -24.99 19.03
C PHE A 38 -5.09 -25.17 20.03
N SER A 39 -6.32 -24.76 19.70
CA SER A 39 -7.47 -24.84 20.60
C SER A 39 -8.09 -26.24 20.69
N SER A 40 -7.49 -27.27 20.09
CA SER A 40 -8.05 -28.64 19.98
C SER A 40 -9.42 -28.71 19.31
N ILE A 41 -9.86 -27.64 18.63
CA ILE A 41 -11.09 -27.60 17.82
C ILE A 41 -10.79 -28.26 16.45
N LYS A 42 -10.30 -29.49 16.48
CA LYS A 42 -9.90 -30.25 15.27
C LYS A 42 -11.08 -30.80 14.49
N ARG A 43 -12.27 -30.89 15.09
CA ARG A 43 -13.48 -31.36 14.39
C ARG A 43 -14.28 -30.17 13.89
N LEU A 44 -14.25 -29.99 12.58
CA LEU A 44 -15.17 -29.21 11.75
C LEU A 44 -14.79 -27.73 11.56
N LEU A 45 -13.83 -27.46 10.65
CA LEU A 45 -13.79 -26.22 9.84
C LEU A 45 -15.17 -25.88 9.22
N HIS A 46 -16.10 -26.85 9.21
CA HIS A 46 -17.48 -26.72 8.81
C HIS A 46 -18.49 -26.34 9.93
N GLN A 47 -18.08 -26.12 11.17
CA GLN A 47 -18.92 -25.61 12.27
C GLN A 47 -18.25 -24.46 13.07
N CYS A 48 -16.94 -24.26 12.95
CA CYS A 48 -16.11 -23.32 13.74
C CYS A 48 -16.24 -21.83 13.41
N PHE A 49 -17.38 -21.38 12.90
CA PHE A 49 -17.63 -19.96 12.60
C PHE A 49 -18.72 -19.38 13.50
N ASP A 50 -18.88 -19.95 14.69
CA ASP A 50 -19.79 -19.45 15.70
C ASP A 50 -19.24 -18.18 16.35
N GLU A 51 -20.12 -17.46 17.04
CA GLU A 51 -19.77 -16.22 17.74
C GLU A 51 -18.63 -16.43 18.74
N GLN A 52 -18.63 -17.56 19.47
CA GLN A 52 -17.65 -17.84 20.52
C GLN A 52 -16.24 -18.08 19.94
N THR A 53 -16.12 -18.82 18.84
CA THR A 53 -14.81 -19.04 18.18
C THR A 53 -14.20 -17.73 17.70
N ILE A 54 -15.02 -16.81 17.17
CA ILE A 54 -14.55 -15.49 16.75
C ILE A 54 -14.09 -14.66 17.96
N GLN A 55 -14.84 -14.70 19.07
CA GLN A 55 -14.44 -14.02 20.31
C GLN A 55 -13.11 -14.57 20.85
N HIS A 56 -12.96 -15.89 20.95
CA HIS A 56 -11.73 -16.53 21.40
C HIS A 56 -10.55 -16.21 20.48
N PHE A 57 -10.78 -16.15 19.16
CA PHE A 57 -9.75 -15.76 18.21
C PHE A 57 -9.29 -14.31 18.41
N ILE A 58 -10.21 -13.38 18.68
CA ILE A 58 -9.87 -11.98 18.98
C ILE A 58 -9.04 -11.92 20.27
N SER A 59 -9.48 -12.63 21.32
CA SER A 59 -8.74 -12.72 22.59
C SER A 59 -7.34 -13.32 22.40
N TYR A 60 -7.19 -14.36 21.60
CA TYR A 60 -5.89 -14.93 21.23
C TYR A 60 -5.00 -13.92 20.50
N CYS A 61 -5.56 -13.17 19.54
CA CYS A 61 -4.82 -12.15 18.80
C CYS A 61 -4.31 -11.01 19.70
N VAL A 62 -5.09 -10.62 20.71
CA VAL A 62 -4.74 -9.55 21.65
C VAL A 62 -3.78 -10.04 22.73
N GLY A 63 -4.14 -11.14 23.40
CA GLY A 63 -3.48 -11.63 24.60
C GLY A 63 -2.24 -12.48 24.35
N VAL A 64 -2.18 -13.21 23.23
CA VAL A 64 -1.04 -14.11 22.92
C VAL A 64 -0.18 -13.54 21.80
N LEU A 65 -0.79 -13.10 20.70
CA LEU A 65 -0.04 -12.60 19.54
C LEU A 65 0.32 -11.10 19.63
N HIS A 66 -0.30 -10.37 20.56
CA HIS A 66 -0.13 -8.92 20.73
C HIS A 66 -0.26 -8.13 19.42
N ILE A 67 -1.24 -8.50 18.59
CA ILE A 67 -1.46 -7.90 17.28
C ILE A 67 -2.35 -6.66 17.40
N ARG A 68 -2.06 -5.65 16.56
CA ARG A 68 -2.85 -4.42 16.47
C ARG A 68 -4.29 -4.66 16.04
N SER A 69 -5.23 -3.92 16.61
CA SER A 69 -6.67 -3.96 16.29
C SER A 69 -6.96 -3.79 14.80
N SER A 70 -6.20 -2.96 14.09
CA SER A 70 -6.32 -2.78 12.64
C SER A 70 -5.99 -4.06 11.86
N SER A 71 -4.99 -4.82 12.29
CA SER A 71 -4.65 -6.13 11.74
C SER A 71 -5.70 -7.18 12.11
N ILE A 72 -6.21 -7.17 13.34
CA ILE A 72 -7.31 -8.06 13.78
C ILE A 72 -8.55 -7.83 12.91
N ARG A 73 -8.95 -6.58 12.67
CA ARG A 73 -10.04 -6.22 11.76
C ARG A 73 -9.78 -6.76 10.34
N SER A 74 -8.55 -6.70 9.85
CA SER A 74 -8.19 -7.29 8.54
C SER A 74 -8.30 -8.82 8.53
N TYR A 75 -7.98 -9.49 9.64
CA TYR A 75 -8.10 -10.95 9.76
C TYR A 75 -9.57 -11.37 9.83
N LEU A 76 -10.39 -10.66 10.61
CA LEU A 76 -11.84 -10.87 10.66
C LEU A 76 -12.49 -10.66 9.29
N ALA A 77 -12.06 -9.63 8.54
CA ALA A 77 -12.53 -9.43 7.17
C ALA A 77 -12.15 -10.59 6.25
N ALA A 78 -10.97 -11.19 6.43
CA ALA A 78 -10.54 -12.38 5.69
C ALA A 78 -11.39 -13.61 6.01
N ILE A 79 -11.68 -13.84 7.30
CA ILE A 79 -12.55 -14.92 7.78
C ILE A 79 -13.96 -14.77 7.20
N ARG A 80 -14.55 -13.57 7.34
CA ARG A 80 -15.85 -13.22 6.74
C ARG A 80 -15.86 -13.48 5.24
N TYR A 81 -14.85 -12.99 4.53
CA TYR A 81 -14.73 -13.17 3.09
C TYR A 81 -14.66 -14.64 2.69
N TYR A 82 -13.92 -15.46 3.45
CA TYR A 82 -13.87 -16.91 3.24
C TYR A 82 -15.22 -17.57 3.46
N CYS A 83 -15.93 -17.25 4.55
CA CYS A 83 -17.28 -17.76 4.84
C CYS A 83 -18.27 -17.46 3.71
N LEU A 84 -18.31 -16.21 3.25
CA LEU A 84 -19.19 -15.80 2.15
C LEU A 84 -18.84 -16.52 0.84
N MET A 85 -17.56 -16.72 0.55
CA MET A 85 -17.11 -17.44 -0.65
C MET A 85 -17.57 -18.92 -0.66
N ILE A 86 -17.65 -19.56 0.51
CA ILE A 86 -18.15 -20.95 0.64
C ILE A 86 -19.66 -21.03 0.86
N GLY A 87 -20.38 -19.91 0.77
CA GLY A 87 -21.85 -19.84 0.87
C GLY A 87 -22.38 -19.92 2.31
N ARG A 88 -21.59 -19.51 3.30
CA ARG A 88 -22.00 -19.46 4.71
C ARG A 88 -22.47 -18.08 5.13
N THR A 89 -23.18 -18.04 6.26
CA THR A 89 -23.58 -16.81 6.93
C THR A 89 -22.36 -16.00 7.39
N ASP A 90 -22.55 -14.70 7.53
CA ASP A 90 -21.52 -13.77 7.99
C ASP A 90 -21.21 -14.03 9.48
N PRO A 91 -19.99 -14.48 9.83
CA PRO A 91 -19.65 -14.82 11.22
C PRO A 91 -19.55 -13.60 12.14
N LEU A 92 -19.55 -12.38 11.57
CA LEU A 92 -19.48 -11.14 12.33
C LEU A 92 -20.86 -10.52 12.58
N ARG A 93 -21.93 -11.11 12.01
CA ARG A 93 -23.30 -10.64 12.14
C ARG A 93 -24.17 -11.69 12.82
N ARG A 94 -25.19 -11.24 13.52
CA ARG A 94 -26.26 -12.09 14.05
C ARG A 94 -27.25 -12.47 12.93
N SER A 95 -28.13 -13.42 13.22
CA SER A 95 -29.19 -13.87 12.30
C SER A 95 -30.10 -12.73 11.82
N ASN A 96 -30.31 -11.71 12.65
CA ASN A 96 -31.06 -10.48 12.31
C ASN A 96 -30.25 -9.47 11.47
N GLY A 97 -29.05 -9.82 11.02
CA GLY A 97 -28.18 -8.96 10.22
C GLY A 97 -27.43 -7.88 11.00
N THR A 98 -27.65 -7.76 12.32
CA THR A 98 -26.94 -6.77 13.16
C THR A 98 -25.52 -7.21 13.49
N TRP A 99 -24.64 -6.24 13.75
CA TRP A 99 -23.28 -6.54 14.19
C TRP A 99 -23.29 -7.28 15.53
N ASN A 100 -22.38 -8.24 15.64
CA ASN A 100 -22.20 -8.93 16.90
C ASN A 100 -21.66 -7.97 17.98
N PHE A 101 -22.48 -7.67 18.98
CA PHE A 101 -22.12 -6.74 20.06
C PHE A 101 -20.83 -7.18 20.77
N SER A 102 -20.70 -8.46 21.08
CA SER A 102 -19.55 -9.04 21.77
C SER A 102 -18.25 -8.84 20.99
N VAL A 103 -18.28 -9.10 19.68
CA VAL A 103 -17.15 -8.84 18.77
C VAL A 103 -16.81 -7.36 18.72
N SER A 104 -17.81 -6.49 18.65
CA SER A 104 -17.60 -5.04 18.63
C SER A 104 -16.96 -4.53 19.93
N THR A 105 -17.36 -5.10 21.06
CA THR A 105 -16.81 -4.77 22.38
C THR A 105 -15.37 -5.25 22.51
N LEU A 106 -15.05 -6.47 22.09
CA LEU A 106 -13.68 -6.99 22.10
C LEU A 106 -12.74 -6.22 21.16
N LEU A 107 -13.23 -5.73 20.03
CA LEU A 107 -12.43 -4.86 19.16
C LEU A 107 -12.17 -3.50 19.80
N LYS A 108 -13.16 -2.92 20.51
CA LYS A 108 -12.97 -1.67 21.26
C LYS A 108 -11.99 -1.84 22.42
N THR A 109 -12.02 -2.97 23.13
CA THR A 109 -11.02 -3.24 24.18
C THR A 109 -9.64 -3.41 23.57
N ALA A 110 -9.51 -4.16 22.47
CA ALA A 110 -8.25 -4.28 21.72
C ALA A 110 -7.71 -2.92 21.27
N GLU A 111 -8.57 -1.99 20.85
CA GLU A 111 -8.17 -0.63 20.50
C GLU A 111 -7.59 0.15 21.67
N LYS A 112 -8.19 0.05 22.86
CA LYS A 112 -7.67 0.69 24.08
C LYS A 112 -6.25 0.21 24.41
N PHE A 113 -6.00 -1.10 24.34
CA PHE A 113 -4.65 -1.65 24.55
C PHE A 113 -3.65 -1.18 23.50
N ASN A 114 -4.08 -1.06 22.23
CA ASN A 114 -3.20 -0.64 21.14
C ASN A 114 -2.90 0.86 21.12
N SER A 115 -3.81 1.72 21.59
CA SER A 115 -3.64 3.18 21.60
C SER A 115 -2.45 3.65 22.45
N GLN A 116 -2.03 2.86 23.45
CA GLN A 116 -0.86 3.17 24.27
C GLN A 116 0.49 3.05 23.52
N SER A 117 0.52 2.41 22.34
CA SER A 117 1.75 2.13 21.58
C SER A 117 1.84 2.84 20.22
N GLN A 118 0.99 3.84 19.96
CA GLN A 118 0.99 4.50 18.65
C GLN A 118 2.18 5.45 18.48
N HIS A 119 3.22 4.97 17.78
CA HIS A 119 4.16 5.86 17.11
C HIS A 119 3.43 6.62 16.00
N HIS A 120 3.06 7.87 16.27
CA HIS A 120 2.52 8.75 15.26
C HIS A 120 3.57 8.99 14.17
N ARG A 121 3.24 8.60 12.94
CA ARG A 121 4.03 8.99 11.77
C ARG A 121 3.83 10.49 11.58
N LEU A 122 4.91 11.25 11.77
CA LEU A 122 4.87 12.68 11.52
C LEU A 122 4.90 12.95 10.01
N PRO A 123 4.14 13.95 9.52
CA PRO A 123 4.22 14.36 8.13
C PRO A 123 5.64 14.86 7.81
N ILE A 124 6.09 14.62 6.58
CA ILE A 124 7.30 15.27 6.09
C ILE A 124 6.96 16.74 5.93
N CYS A 125 7.61 17.62 6.70
CA CYS A 125 7.46 19.06 6.57
C CYS A 125 8.57 19.64 5.69
N SER A 126 8.32 20.83 5.12
CA SER A 126 9.32 21.57 4.33
C SER A 126 10.65 21.75 5.07
N LYS A 127 10.63 22.00 6.39
CA LYS A 127 11.83 22.10 7.23
C LYS A 127 12.68 20.82 7.21
N LEU A 128 12.03 19.65 7.35
CA LEU A 128 12.71 18.36 7.30
C LEU A 128 13.27 18.10 5.90
N LEU A 129 12.47 18.36 4.86
CA LEU A 129 12.90 18.20 3.48
C LEU A 129 14.08 19.11 3.14
N SER A 130 14.11 20.35 3.63
CA SER A 130 15.23 21.28 3.46
C SER A 130 16.52 20.75 4.09
N ARG A 131 16.44 20.18 5.30
CA ARG A 131 17.60 19.56 5.97
C ARG A 131 18.12 18.37 5.18
N ILE A 132 17.23 17.50 4.69
CA ILE A 132 17.61 16.36 3.83
C ILE A 132 18.27 16.86 2.55
N SER A 133 17.64 17.81 1.85
CA SER A 133 18.17 18.39 0.60
C SER A 133 19.56 19.02 0.80
N HIS A 134 19.76 19.74 1.90
CA HIS A 134 21.05 20.33 2.22
C HIS A 134 22.13 19.28 2.48
N LYS A 135 21.81 18.18 3.19
CA LYS A 135 22.77 17.10 3.41
C LYS A 135 23.15 16.40 2.12
N LEU A 136 22.19 16.23 1.22
CA LEU A 136 22.44 15.64 -0.09
C LEU A 136 23.32 16.56 -0.97
N ASN A 137 23.39 17.88 -0.77
CA ASN A 137 24.23 18.80 -1.58
C ASN A 137 25.72 18.44 -1.62
N GLY A 138 26.24 17.71 -0.61
CA GLY A 138 27.66 17.41 -0.46
C GLY A 138 28.17 16.16 -1.20
N SER A 139 27.44 15.59 -2.17
CA SER A 139 27.79 14.30 -2.80
C SER A 139 27.87 13.14 -1.80
N PHE A 140 26.97 13.10 -0.81
CA PHE A 140 26.96 12.13 0.28
C PHE A 140 26.84 10.68 -0.22
N PHE A 141 26.00 10.43 -1.23
CA PHE A 141 25.90 9.12 -1.91
C PHE A 141 26.44 9.16 -3.35
N GLY A 142 27.05 10.28 -3.74
CA GLY A 142 27.45 10.58 -5.12
C GLY A 142 26.42 11.42 -5.88
N ILE A 143 26.91 12.16 -6.88
CA ILE A 143 26.18 13.23 -7.59
C ILE A 143 24.85 12.74 -8.19
N TYR A 144 24.84 11.54 -8.78
CA TYR A 144 23.63 10.97 -9.38
C TYR A 144 22.58 10.61 -8.31
N TRP A 145 22.97 9.82 -7.31
CA TRP A 145 22.09 9.39 -6.22
C TRP A 145 21.48 10.57 -5.47
N ASP A 146 22.28 11.57 -5.15
CA ASP A 146 21.81 12.72 -4.41
C ASP A 146 20.83 13.55 -5.23
N SER A 147 21.07 13.70 -6.54
CA SER A 147 20.12 14.38 -7.44
C SER A 147 18.82 13.58 -7.62
N LEU A 148 18.88 12.25 -7.70
CA LEU A 148 17.73 11.35 -7.77
C LEU A 148 16.86 11.48 -6.51
N LEU A 149 17.48 11.40 -5.33
CA LEU A 149 16.77 11.51 -4.05
C LEU A 149 16.17 12.89 -3.86
N ARG A 150 16.90 13.97 -4.18
CA ARG A 150 16.35 15.34 -4.09
C ARG A 150 15.17 15.55 -5.03
N ALA A 151 15.31 15.19 -6.31
CA ALA A 151 14.25 15.36 -7.29
C ALA A 151 12.99 14.56 -6.91
N SER A 152 13.16 13.28 -6.56
CA SER A 152 12.04 12.41 -6.19
C SER A 152 11.34 12.86 -4.91
N LEU A 153 12.08 13.23 -3.86
CA LEU A 153 11.48 13.72 -2.61
C LEU A 153 10.77 15.06 -2.78
N CYS A 154 11.35 16.00 -3.54
CA CYS A 154 10.69 17.29 -3.80
C CYS A 154 9.41 17.09 -4.64
N CYS A 155 9.46 16.27 -5.69
CA CYS A 155 8.27 15.97 -6.49
C CYS A 155 7.20 15.24 -5.69
N ALA A 156 7.60 14.34 -4.79
CA ALA A 156 6.66 13.65 -3.91
C ALA A 156 6.01 14.60 -2.90
N PHE A 157 6.78 15.51 -2.31
CA PHE A 157 6.28 16.49 -1.35
C PHE A 157 5.32 17.49 -2.01
N TYR A 158 5.72 18.13 -3.10
CA TYR A 158 4.88 19.14 -3.78
C TYR A 158 3.71 18.53 -4.56
N GLY A 159 3.85 17.28 -5.02
CA GLY A 159 2.78 16.55 -5.72
C GLY A 159 1.89 15.72 -4.80
N PHE A 160 2.14 15.74 -3.49
CA PHE A 160 1.49 14.87 -2.49
C PHE A 160 1.44 13.39 -2.91
N LEU A 161 2.50 12.92 -3.57
CA LEU A 161 2.58 11.57 -4.11
C LEU A 161 2.76 10.55 -2.99
N ARG A 162 2.05 9.43 -3.08
CA ARG A 162 2.39 8.26 -2.27
C ARG A 162 3.62 7.59 -2.88
N LEU A 163 4.53 7.07 -2.05
CA LEU A 163 5.72 6.38 -2.55
C LEU A 163 5.38 5.30 -3.58
N GLY A 164 4.36 4.48 -3.32
CA GLY A 164 3.92 3.43 -4.25
C GLY A 164 3.28 3.90 -5.56
N GLU A 165 3.15 5.21 -5.79
CA GLU A 165 2.64 5.79 -7.04
C GLU A 165 3.78 6.16 -8.02
N PHE A 166 4.98 6.44 -7.52
CA PHE A 166 6.14 6.83 -8.35
C PHE A 166 7.39 5.96 -8.13
N THR A 167 7.40 5.08 -7.13
CA THR A 167 8.44 4.05 -6.94
C THR A 167 7.94 2.68 -7.37
N VAL A 168 8.86 1.83 -7.85
CA VAL A 168 8.53 0.52 -8.42
C VAL A 168 9.45 -0.57 -7.89
N ASN A 169 8.87 -1.72 -7.55
CA ASN A 169 9.66 -2.95 -7.32
C ASN A 169 9.70 -3.84 -8.57
N LYS A 170 8.66 -3.76 -9.42
CA LYS A 170 8.56 -4.45 -10.71
C LYS A 170 8.04 -3.46 -11.73
N PHE A 171 8.90 -3.05 -12.65
CA PHE A 171 8.57 -2.04 -13.63
C PHE A 171 7.57 -2.54 -14.68
N ASN A 172 6.72 -1.63 -15.13
CA ASN A 172 5.71 -1.80 -16.17
C ASN A 172 5.34 -0.41 -16.71
N ALA A 173 5.74 -0.11 -17.94
CA ALA A 173 5.56 1.21 -18.54
C ALA A 173 4.09 1.65 -18.68
N SER A 174 3.15 0.70 -18.79
CA SER A 174 1.70 1.01 -18.89
C SER A 174 1.08 1.46 -17.56
N ARG A 175 1.78 1.25 -16.44
CA ARG A 175 1.23 1.48 -15.09
C ARG A 175 2.04 2.43 -14.24
N ASN A 176 3.34 2.51 -14.51
CA ASN A 176 4.27 3.27 -13.69
C ASN A 176 4.70 4.54 -14.41
N LEU A 177 5.21 5.50 -13.63
CA LEU A 177 5.65 6.79 -14.12
C LEU A 177 6.91 6.63 -14.98
N THR A 178 6.81 7.03 -16.24
CA THR A 178 7.86 6.96 -17.25
C THR A 178 8.31 8.34 -17.69
N LEU A 179 9.41 8.42 -18.45
CA LEU A 179 9.87 9.69 -19.03
C LEU A 179 8.83 10.31 -19.97
N SER A 180 8.09 9.51 -20.74
CA SER A 180 7.02 10.01 -21.62
C SER A 180 5.85 10.63 -20.87
N ASP A 181 5.66 10.27 -19.60
CA ASP A 181 4.59 10.81 -18.77
C ASP A 181 4.94 12.19 -18.18
N MET A 182 6.16 12.65 -18.41
CA MET A 182 6.68 13.92 -17.91
C MET A 182 6.83 14.92 -19.04
N HIS A 183 6.22 16.08 -18.87
CA HIS A 183 6.51 17.26 -19.67
C HIS A 183 7.14 18.32 -18.78
N ILE A 184 8.36 18.76 -19.11
CA ILE A 184 9.09 19.76 -18.34
C ILE A 184 9.41 20.98 -19.21
N ASN A 185 9.07 22.15 -18.70
CA ASN A 185 9.37 23.46 -19.27
C ASN A 185 10.32 24.22 -18.33
N ARG A 186 10.67 25.47 -18.70
CA ARG A 186 11.54 26.33 -17.88
C ARG A 186 10.96 26.61 -16.48
N ASN A 187 9.64 26.80 -16.38
CA ASN A 187 8.96 27.26 -15.16
C ASN A 187 7.95 26.27 -14.58
N SER A 188 7.66 25.17 -15.29
CA SER A 188 6.66 24.20 -14.87
C SER A 188 7.02 22.79 -15.31
N ALA A 189 6.44 21.80 -14.64
CA ALA A 189 6.48 20.41 -15.07
C ALA A 189 5.10 19.78 -14.85
N THR A 190 4.74 18.81 -15.68
CA THR A 190 3.50 18.05 -15.55
C THR A 190 3.81 16.57 -15.59
N PHE A 191 3.31 15.81 -14.62
CA PHE A 191 3.40 14.36 -14.58
C PHE A 191 2.01 13.76 -14.82
N LEU A 192 1.91 12.79 -15.72
CA LEU A 192 0.75 11.92 -15.84
C LEU A 192 0.92 10.74 -14.88
N LEU A 193 0.26 10.81 -13.73
CA LEU A 193 0.17 9.68 -12.83
C LEU A 193 -0.90 8.71 -13.35
N LYS A 194 -0.48 7.67 -14.08
CA LYS A 194 -1.36 6.68 -14.72
C LYS A 194 -2.27 5.91 -13.76
N ARG A 195 -1.90 5.81 -12.48
CA ARG A 195 -2.67 5.08 -11.48
C ARG A 195 -2.45 5.63 -10.09
N SER A 196 -3.54 5.73 -9.32
CA SER A 196 -3.49 5.90 -7.87
C SER A 196 -4.19 4.75 -7.17
N LYS A 197 -4.01 4.65 -5.85
CA LYS A 197 -4.71 3.62 -5.04
C LYS A 197 -6.23 3.80 -5.07
N THR A 198 -6.71 5.04 -5.25
CA THR A 198 -8.14 5.40 -5.26
C THR A 198 -8.74 5.37 -6.66
N ASP A 199 -7.91 5.40 -7.71
CA ASP A 199 -8.35 5.32 -9.10
C ASP A 199 -8.62 3.85 -9.50
N ARG A 200 -9.89 3.45 -9.41
CA ARG A 200 -10.32 2.09 -9.76
C ARG A 200 -10.38 1.86 -11.28
N CYS A 201 -10.55 2.93 -12.06
CA CYS A 201 -10.74 2.87 -13.51
C CYS A 201 -9.45 3.13 -14.30
N ASN A 202 -8.37 3.56 -13.62
CA ASN A 202 -7.08 3.92 -14.21
C ASN A 202 -7.21 5.07 -15.23
N TYR A 203 -8.04 6.07 -14.94
CA TYR A 203 -8.11 7.29 -15.75
C TYR A 203 -6.82 8.12 -15.63
N GLY A 204 -6.08 7.93 -14.53
CA GLY A 204 -4.88 8.70 -14.23
C GLY A 204 -5.21 10.15 -13.82
N VAL A 205 -4.17 10.88 -13.41
CA VAL A 205 -4.28 12.29 -13.04
C VAL A 205 -3.04 13.05 -13.46
N TYR A 206 -3.23 14.28 -13.93
CA TYR A 206 -2.12 15.20 -14.21
C TYR A 206 -1.73 15.99 -12.96
N ILE A 207 -0.47 15.93 -12.60
CA ILE A 207 0.09 16.63 -11.45
C ILE A 207 1.01 17.72 -11.99
N ARG A 208 0.68 18.97 -11.67
CA ARG A 208 1.40 20.15 -12.14
C ARG A 208 2.30 20.70 -11.05
N TYR A 209 3.54 20.93 -11.41
CA TYR A 209 4.58 21.55 -10.59
C TYR A 209 4.91 22.91 -11.17
N TYR A 210 5.13 23.88 -10.29
CA TYR A 210 5.56 25.22 -10.66
C TYR A 210 6.87 25.55 -9.97
N ARG A 211 7.65 26.43 -10.60
CA ARG A 211 8.90 26.93 -10.05
C ARG A 211 8.62 27.75 -8.79
N THR A 212 9.29 27.41 -7.69
CA THR A 212 9.10 28.08 -6.38
C THR A 212 10.24 29.03 -6.01
N ASN A 213 11.31 29.09 -6.81
CA ASN A 213 12.51 29.91 -6.58
C ASN A 213 13.14 29.77 -5.18
N ASN A 214 13.01 28.60 -4.55
CA ASN A 214 13.63 28.28 -3.27
C ASN A 214 14.53 27.03 -3.38
N CYS A 215 15.23 26.69 -2.30
CA CYS A 215 16.14 25.54 -2.25
C CYS A 215 15.44 24.19 -2.43
N LEU A 216 14.10 24.14 -2.34
CA LEU A 216 13.27 22.95 -2.52
C LEU A 216 12.54 22.91 -3.86
N CYS A 217 12.89 23.81 -4.79
CA CYS A 217 12.20 23.94 -6.06
C CYS A 217 12.19 22.62 -6.83
N PRO A 218 11.01 21.98 -7.02
CA PRO A 218 10.92 20.67 -7.66
C PRO A 218 11.42 20.75 -9.10
N ILE A 219 11.18 21.86 -9.81
CA ILE A 219 11.62 22.09 -11.18
C ILE A 219 13.15 22.11 -11.29
N ASN A 220 13.85 22.83 -10.40
CA ASN A 220 15.32 22.91 -10.43
C ASN A 220 15.96 21.56 -10.15
N HIS A 221 15.44 20.84 -9.15
CA HIS A 221 15.93 19.50 -8.81
C HIS A 221 15.65 18.50 -9.94
N LEU A 222 14.49 18.60 -10.59
CA LEU A 222 14.15 17.76 -11.75
C LEU A 222 15.10 18.01 -12.93
N HIS A 223 15.34 19.27 -13.31
CA HIS A 223 16.30 19.62 -14.37
C HIS A 223 17.70 19.07 -14.08
N THR A 224 18.16 19.24 -12.84
CA THR A 224 19.48 18.74 -12.40
C THR A 224 19.55 17.22 -12.50
N TYR A 225 18.52 16.53 -12.00
CA TYR A 225 18.43 15.07 -12.08
C TYR A 225 18.42 14.57 -13.54
N ILE A 226 17.58 15.14 -14.40
CA ILE A 226 17.47 14.73 -15.80
C ILE A 226 18.81 14.94 -16.52
N LYS A 227 19.50 16.06 -16.28
CA LYS A 227 20.85 16.28 -16.82
C LYS A 227 21.84 15.20 -16.40
N HIS A 228 21.86 14.80 -15.13
CA HIS A 228 22.74 13.72 -14.66
C HIS A 228 22.33 12.36 -15.22
N ARG A 229 21.03 12.11 -15.30
CA ARG A 229 20.46 10.88 -15.86
C ARG A 229 20.82 10.72 -17.33
N SER A 230 20.70 11.76 -18.16
CA SER A 230 21.07 11.73 -19.58
C SER A 230 22.56 11.47 -19.78
N LYS A 231 23.42 11.96 -18.89
CA LYS A 231 24.86 11.65 -18.94
C LYS A 231 25.16 10.19 -18.64
N LEU A 232 24.48 9.60 -17.65
CA LEU A 232 24.76 8.24 -17.19
C LEU A 232 24.07 7.16 -18.04
N PHE A 233 22.89 7.46 -18.56
CA PHE A 233 22.03 6.52 -19.27
C PHE A 233 21.67 6.97 -20.70
N GLY A 234 22.40 7.91 -21.29
CA GLY A 234 22.05 8.55 -22.58
C GLY A 234 21.71 7.55 -23.69
N HIS A 235 22.45 6.45 -23.80
CA HIS A 235 22.23 5.39 -24.79
C HIS A 235 21.11 4.39 -24.44
N LEU A 236 20.62 4.39 -23.19
CA LEU A 236 19.63 3.44 -22.65
C LEU A 236 18.29 4.11 -22.30
N SER A 237 18.17 5.42 -22.53
CA SER A 237 17.01 6.23 -22.13
C SER A 237 15.90 6.14 -23.17
N SER A 238 15.14 5.05 -23.16
CA SER A 238 13.87 5.00 -23.88
C SER A 238 12.82 5.87 -23.18
N ASN A 239 11.90 6.47 -23.94
CA ASN A 239 10.76 7.21 -23.39
C ASN A 239 9.90 6.37 -22.44
N SER A 240 9.91 5.05 -22.65
CA SER A 240 9.21 4.05 -21.84
C SER A 240 9.98 3.63 -20.58
N SER A 241 11.17 4.17 -20.32
CA SER A 241 11.96 3.87 -19.12
C SER A 241 11.39 4.58 -17.88
N PRO A 242 11.62 4.06 -16.66
CA PRO A 242 11.16 4.71 -15.45
C PRO A 242 11.73 6.12 -15.33
N LEU A 243 10.89 7.05 -14.85
CA LEU A 243 11.29 8.45 -14.65
C LEU A 243 12.44 8.53 -13.64
N PHE A 244 12.26 7.90 -12.49
CA PHE A 244 13.26 7.79 -11.44
C PHE A 244 13.88 6.38 -11.46
N ILE A 245 15.16 6.29 -11.81
CA ILE A 245 15.89 5.03 -11.94
C ILE A 245 17.09 4.99 -10.99
N MET A 246 17.29 3.89 -10.26
CA MET A 246 18.50 3.72 -9.48
C MET A 246 19.71 3.54 -10.42
N PRO A 247 20.93 3.93 -10.02
CA PRO A 247 22.11 3.76 -10.86
C PRO A 247 22.41 2.29 -11.21
N THR A 248 21.88 1.33 -10.43
CA THR A 248 21.92 -0.11 -10.72
C THR A 248 20.93 -0.57 -11.81
N GLY A 249 20.13 0.34 -12.38
CA GLY A 249 19.14 0.04 -13.41
C GLY A 249 17.85 -0.61 -12.88
N ARG A 250 17.66 -0.65 -11.56
CA ARG A 250 16.43 -1.13 -10.90
C ARG A 250 15.47 -0.01 -10.54
#